data_AF-A0A2X2UUW6-F1
#
_entry.id   AF-A0A2X2UUW6-F1
#
_cell.length_a   1.000
_cell.length_b   1.000
_cell.length_c   1.000
_cell.angle_alpha   90.00
_cell.angle_beta   90.00
_cell.angle_gamma   90.00
#
_symmetry.space_group_name_H-M   'P 1'
#
loop_
_entity.id
_entity.type
_entity.pdbx_description
1 polymer ?
#
loop_
_entity_poly.entity_id
_entity_poly.type
_entity_poly.pdbx_seq_one_letter_code
_entity_poly.pdbx_strand_id
1 'polypeptide(L)'
;MSKMKKTRKPGGGRKKLKPEYDAGKNLKEQMESAVALYDSEMSLQAIGEELGLNPIKVRKLLITADVYESEVAEKVQATFQEYRETQDYKTSILSTANTLKLSKASVTSYLPYRKGVYFPSTAEKGKISVGAERQRRYRAMKRWRVDPTEENFWGMVVSYAGVGFKTYSGLPFSYEIKKGRNGEYTKELWIDRREKSKSLAWSSVLLALKNIKGEVVDRPKALGDIRGVTYIYGMFYRFGLIDVPDKVKEKMGHPKTRKK
;
A
#
# COMPACT_ATOMS: atom_id res chain seq x y z
N MET A 1 33.89 -29.00 -21.59
CA MET A 1 33.59 -27.55 -21.75
C MET A 1 32.59 -27.12 -20.68
N SER A 2 33.00 -26.22 -19.79
CA SER A 2 32.16 -25.69 -18.70
C SER A 2 31.07 -24.76 -19.29
N LYS A 3 29.78 -25.10 -19.10
CA LYS A 3 28.67 -24.20 -19.43
C LYS A 3 28.71 -23.00 -18.45
N MET A 4 29.28 -21.88 -18.88
CA MET A 4 29.13 -20.60 -18.17
C MET A 4 27.64 -20.28 -18.01
N LYS A 5 27.11 -20.39 -16.79
CA LYS A 5 25.78 -19.88 -16.43
C LYS A 5 25.78 -18.37 -16.70
N LYS A 6 24.98 -17.90 -17.66
CA LYS A 6 24.73 -16.47 -17.90
C LYS A 6 24.31 -15.82 -16.58
N THR A 7 25.16 -14.95 -16.05
CA THR A 7 24.88 -14.14 -14.86
C THR A 7 23.73 -13.18 -15.19
N ARG A 8 22.62 -13.30 -14.43
CA ARG A 8 21.45 -12.42 -14.57
C ARG A 8 21.86 -10.97 -14.27
N LYS A 9 21.60 -10.04 -15.20
CA LYS A 9 21.76 -8.60 -14.95
C LYS A 9 20.96 -8.19 -13.69
N PRO A 10 21.55 -7.47 -12.73
CA PRO A 10 20.83 -7.02 -11.55
C PRO A 10 19.68 -6.10 -11.96
N GLY A 11 18.47 -6.35 -11.44
CA GLY A 11 17.27 -5.55 -11.73
C GLY A 11 16.37 -6.03 -12.88
N GLY A 12 16.74 -7.11 -13.58
CA GLY A 12 15.95 -7.70 -14.66
C GLY A 12 14.80 -8.59 -14.16
N GLY A 13 13.83 -8.01 -13.45
CA GLY A 13 12.56 -8.69 -13.21
C GLY A 13 11.85 -9.01 -14.52
N ARG A 14 11.01 -10.06 -14.56
CA ARG A 14 10.16 -10.36 -15.71
C ARG A 14 9.29 -9.14 -15.99
N LYS A 15 9.36 -8.59 -17.23
CA LYS A 15 8.46 -7.50 -17.66
C LYS A 15 7.02 -7.96 -17.40
N LYS A 16 6.17 -7.05 -16.93
CA LYS A 16 4.73 -7.35 -16.80
C LYS A 16 4.21 -7.72 -18.17
N LEU A 17 3.53 -8.87 -18.26
CA LEU A 17 2.92 -9.35 -19.51
C LEU A 17 1.85 -8.37 -20.02
N LYS A 18 1.15 -7.71 -19.09
CA LYS A 18 0.13 -6.68 -19.36
C LYS A 18 0.46 -5.43 -18.52
N PRO A 19 1.08 -4.39 -19.10
CA PRO A 19 1.45 -3.17 -18.40
C PRO A 19 0.25 -2.41 -17.82
N GLU A 20 -0.86 -2.41 -18.56
CA GLU A 20 -2.12 -1.72 -18.26
C GLU A 20 -2.99 -2.44 -17.22
N TYR A 21 -2.62 -3.66 -16.82
CA TYR A 21 -3.41 -4.43 -15.88
C TYR A 21 -3.42 -3.76 -14.49
N ASP A 22 -4.59 -3.23 -14.13
CA ASP A 22 -4.90 -2.72 -12.79
C ASP A 22 -5.91 -3.66 -12.12
N ALA A 23 -5.45 -4.35 -11.06
CA ALA A 23 -6.27 -5.32 -10.35
C ALA A 23 -7.43 -4.67 -9.59
N GLY A 24 -7.27 -3.42 -9.13
CA GLY A 24 -8.31 -2.70 -8.41
C GLY A 24 -9.41 -2.21 -9.34
N LYS A 25 -9.02 -1.59 -10.47
CA LYS A 25 -9.97 -1.14 -11.50
C LYS A 25 -10.77 -2.32 -12.07
N ASN A 26 -10.07 -3.40 -12.44
CA ASN A 26 -10.73 -4.59 -12.98
C ASN A 26 -11.66 -5.27 -11.96
N LEU A 27 -11.30 -5.30 -10.66
CA LEU A 27 -12.20 -5.85 -9.65
C LEU A 27 -13.45 -4.98 -9.49
N LYS A 28 -13.29 -3.65 -9.48
CA LYS A 28 -14.39 -2.71 -9.35
C LYS A 28 -15.39 -2.84 -10.51
N GLU A 29 -14.90 -2.87 -11.75
CA GLU A 29 -15.74 -3.08 -12.93
C GLU A 29 -16.47 -4.44 -12.87
N GLN A 30 -15.76 -5.53 -12.55
CA GLN A 30 -16.39 -6.85 -12.39
C GLN A 30 -17.44 -6.88 -11.27
N MET A 31 -17.22 -6.14 -10.20
CA MET A 31 -18.14 -6.05 -9.08
C MET A 31 -19.40 -5.26 -9.47
N GLU A 32 -19.25 -4.10 -10.11
CA GLU A 32 -20.37 -3.28 -10.61
C GLU A 32 -21.23 -4.06 -11.61
N SER A 33 -20.61 -4.78 -12.57
CA SER A 33 -21.35 -5.63 -13.50
C SER A 33 -22.06 -6.79 -12.81
N ALA A 34 -21.42 -7.44 -11.83
CA ALA A 34 -22.04 -8.54 -11.10
C ALA A 34 -23.25 -8.07 -10.27
N VAL A 35 -23.14 -6.90 -9.62
CA VAL A 35 -24.25 -6.29 -8.85
C VAL A 35 -25.42 -5.97 -9.78
N ALA A 36 -25.18 -5.31 -10.90
CA ALA A 36 -26.25 -4.97 -11.86
C ALA A 36 -27.02 -6.21 -12.35
N LEU A 37 -26.32 -7.31 -12.63
CA LEU A 37 -26.97 -8.57 -13.05
C LEU A 37 -27.68 -9.27 -11.88
N TYR A 38 -27.13 -9.19 -10.67
CA TYR A 38 -27.77 -9.73 -9.47
C TYR A 38 -29.06 -8.98 -9.11
N ASP A 39 -29.07 -7.65 -9.24
CA ASP A 39 -30.24 -6.80 -9.03
C ASP A 39 -31.34 -7.09 -10.07
N SER A 40 -30.97 -7.64 -11.24
CA SER A 40 -31.92 -8.19 -12.23
C SER A 40 -32.40 -9.62 -11.93
N GLU A 41 -32.20 -10.08 -10.68
CA GLU A 41 -32.60 -11.39 -10.16
C GLU A 41 -31.94 -12.60 -10.86
N MET A 42 -30.80 -12.38 -11.53
CA MET A 42 -30.08 -13.48 -12.17
C MET A 42 -29.42 -14.40 -11.14
N SER A 43 -29.44 -15.70 -11.42
CA SER A 43 -28.72 -16.68 -10.60
C SER A 43 -27.21 -16.49 -10.70
N LEU A 44 -26.47 -16.89 -9.66
CA LEU A 44 -25.00 -16.85 -9.66
C LEU A 44 -24.36 -17.60 -10.85
N GLN A 45 -25.04 -18.63 -11.37
CA GLN A 45 -24.58 -19.38 -12.54
C GLN A 45 -24.72 -18.55 -13.81
N ALA A 46 -25.89 -17.96 -14.04
CA ALA A 46 -26.16 -17.12 -15.21
C ALA A 46 -25.25 -15.88 -15.25
N ILE A 47 -25.04 -15.22 -14.11
CA ILE A 47 -24.08 -14.11 -14.00
C ILE A 47 -22.65 -14.58 -14.32
N GLY A 48 -22.30 -15.80 -13.88
CA GLY A 48 -21.01 -16.40 -14.18
C GLY A 48 -20.79 -16.63 -15.67
N GLU A 49 -21.81 -17.13 -16.36
CA GLU A 49 -21.78 -17.35 -17.81
C GLU A 49 -21.64 -16.02 -18.57
N GLU A 50 -22.47 -15.02 -18.23
CA GLU A 50 -22.47 -13.69 -18.86
C GLU A 50 -21.10 -12.99 -18.72
N LEU A 51 -20.51 -13.05 -17.53
CA LEU A 51 -19.24 -12.38 -17.24
C LEU A 51 -18.00 -13.24 -17.55
N GLY A 52 -18.18 -14.49 -17.97
CA GLY A 52 -17.08 -15.45 -18.14
C GLY A 52 -16.34 -15.75 -16.82
N LEU A 53 -17.06 -15.77 -15.70
CA LEU A 53 -16.55 -15.96 -14.34
C LEU A 53 -17.07 -17.25 -13.71
N ASN A 54 -16.27 -17.84 -12.82
CA ASN A 54 -16.75 -18.93 -11.98
C ASN A 54 -17.83 -18.39 -11.00
N PRO A 55 -18.95 -19.09 -10.78
CA PRO A 55 -20.00 -18.68 -9.84
C PRO A 55 -19.50 -18.39 -8.41
N ILE A 56 -18.45 -19.09 -7.96
CA ILE A 56 -17.78 -18.84 -6.68
C ILE A 56 -17.16 -17.44 -6.65
N LYS A 57 -16.59 -17.00 -7.78
CA LYS A 57 -16.02 -15.67 -7.93
C LYS A 57 -17.12 -14.61 -7.97
N VAL A 58 -18.24 -14.87 -8.64
CA VAL A 58 -19.43 -14.00 -8.65
C VAL A 58 -19.95 -13.80 -7.22
N ARG A 59 -20.20 -14.89 -6.50
CA ARG A 59 -20.61 -14.83 -5.08
C ARG A 59 -19.68 -13.95 -4.25
N LYS A 60 -18.37 -14.16 -4.40
CA LYS A 60 -17.37 -13.40 -3.65
C LYS A 60 -17.36 -11.92 -4.04
N LEU A 61 -17.65 -11.56 -5.29
CA LEU A 61 -17.82 -10.16 -5.72
C LEU A 61 -19.03 -9.53 -5.04
N LEU A 62 -20.19 -10.20 -5.05
CA LEU A 62 -21.42 -9.71 -4.42
C LEU A 62 -21.28 -9.58 -2.89
N ILE A 63 -20.62 -10.53 -2.23
CA ILE A 63 -20.26 -10.42 -0.80
C ILE A 63 -19.32 -9.24 -0.55
N THR A 64 -18.40 -8.96 -1.48
CA THR A 64 -17.49 -7.81 -1.36
C THR A 64 -18.21 -6.48 -1.56
N ALA A 65 -19.27 -6.47 -2.38
CA ALA A 65 -20.17 -5.34 -2.59
C ALA A 65 -21.20 -5.18 -1.46
N ASP A 66 -21.28 -6.14 -0.53
CA ASP A 66 -22.24 -6.15 0.58
C ASP A 66 -23.72 -6.25 0.14
N VAL A 67 -23.98 -6.91 -1.00
CA VAL A 67 -25.34 -7.11 -1.55
C VAL A 67 -25.76 -8.58 -1.61
N TYR A 68 -24.87 -9.51 -1.27
CA TYR A 68 -25.17 -10.93 -1.35
C TYR A 68 -25.91 -11.43 -0.12
N GLU A 69 -27.15 -11.84 -0.31
CA GLU A 69 -28.01 -12.34 0.75
C GLU A 69 -28.01 -13.88 0.76
N SER A 70 -27.52 -14.47 1.84
CA SER A 70 -27.55 -15.91 2.06
C SER A 70 -27.32 -16.22 3.53
N GLU A 71 -28.17 -17.05 4.11
CA GLU A 71 -28.05 -17.50 5.51
C GLU A 71 -26.68 -18.14 5.79
N VAL A 72 -26.13 -18.89 4.83
CA VAL A 72 -24.80 -19.50 4.95
C VAL A 72 -23.71 -18.43 4.95
N ALA A 73 -23.84 -17.41 4.09
CA ALA A 73 -22.88 -16.31 4.04
C ALA A 73 -22.89 -15.50 5.34
N GLU A 74 -24.07 -15.22 5.88
CA GLU A 74 -24.25 -14.52 7.15
C GLU A 74 -23.63 -15.30 8.31
N LYS A 75 -23.96 -16.59 8.45
CA LYS A 75 -23.39 -17.47 9.49
C LYS A 75 -21.87 -17.55 9.41
N VAL A 76 -21.32 -17.75 8.21
CA VAL A 76 -19.86 -17.81 8.02
C VAL A 76 -19.20 -16.49 8.40
N GLN A 77 -19.77 -15.35 7.99
CA GLN A 77 -19.21 -14.03 8.28
C GLN A 77 -19.29 -13.68 9.76
N ALA A 78 -20.42 -13.96 10.42
CA ALA A 78 -20.61 -13.73 11.85
C ALA A 78 -19.62 -14.56 12.69
N THR A 79 -19.57 -15.88 12.49
CA THR A 79 -18.63 -16.76 13.20
C THR A 79 -17.17 -16.41 12.90
N PHE A 80 -16.87 -16.02 11.66
CA PHE A 80 -15.53 -15.54 11.33
C PHE A 80 -15.16 -14.25 12.06
N GLN A 81 -16.09 -13.30 12.15
CA GLN A 81 -15.87 -12.03 12.81
C GLN A 81 -15.66 -12.20 14.32
N GLU A 82 -16.43 -13.06 14.96
CA GLU A 82 -16.26 -13.45 16.38
C GLU A 82 -14.84 -13.97 16.65
N TYR A 83 -14.37 -14.96 15.88
CA TYR A 83 -12.99 -15.44 16.02
C TYR A 83 -11.95 -14.40 15.63
N ARG A 84 -12.30 -13.41 14.81
CA ARG A 84 -11.36 -12.39 14.36
C ARG A 84 -11.05 -11.37 15.45
N GLU A 85 -11.90 -11.24 16.47
CA GLU A 85 -11.67 -10.37 17.63
C GLU A 85 -10.49 -10.86 18.47
N THR A 86 -10.30 -12.17 18.56
CA THR A 86 -9.29 -12.78 19.44
C THR A 86 -8.14 -13.46 18.69
N GLN A 87 -8.34 -13.87 17.43
CA GLN A 87 -7.37 -14.67 16.67
C GLN A 87 -6.86 -13.94 15.41
N ASP A 88 -5.72 -14.39 14.90
CA ASP A 88 -5.20 -13.95 13.61
C ASP A 88 -6.03 -14.52 12.45
N TYR A 89 -6.03 -13.82 11.30
CA TYR A 89 -6.88 -14.14 10.15
C TYR A 89 -6.80 -15.60 9.69
N LYS A 90 -5.61 -16.21 9.69
CA LYS A 90 -5.44 -17.58 9.20
C LYS A 90 -6.07 -18.58 10.18
N THR A 91 -5.88 -18.36 11.47
CA THR A 91 -6.47 -19.18 12.52
C THR A 91 -7.97 -19.00 12.58
N SER A 92 -8.48 -17.77 12.48
CA SER A 92 -9.93 -17.52 12.41
C SER A 92 -10.60 -18.29 11.26
N ILE A 93 -10.00 -18.35 10.07
CA ILE A 93 -10.55 -19.17 8.96
C ILE A 93 -10.65 -20.64 9.35
N LEU A 94 -9.62 -21.20 9.99
CA LEU A 94 -9.59 -22.60 10.38
C LEU A 94 -10.60 -22.89 11.50
N SER A 95 -10.70 -22.00 12.49
CA SER A 95 -11.69 -22.08 13.56
C SER A 95 -13.11 -22.04 13.01
N THR A 96 -13.43 -21.08 12.14
CA THR A 96 -14.75 -21.00 11.47
C THR A 96 -15.05 -22.25 10.65
N ALA A 97 -14.06 -22.77 9.91
CA ALA A 97 -14.20 -24.00 9.13
C ALA A 97 -14.54 -25.21 10.02
N ASN A 98 -13.85 -25.35 11.15
CA ASN A 98 -14.10 -26.42 12.12
C ASN A 98 -15.47 -26.29 12.79
N THR A 99 -15.84 -25.09 13.24
CA THR A 99 -17.12 -24.82 13.93
C THR A 99 -18.32 -25.08 13.01
N LEU A 100 -18.25 -24.62 11.76
CA LEU A 100 -19.33 -24.78 10.79
C LEU A 100 -19.26 -26.08 9.99
N LYS A 101 -18.27 -26.94 10.26
CA LYS A 101 -17.98 -28.18 9.51
C LYS A 101 -17.85 -27.93 7.99
N LEU A 102 -17.26 -26.80 7.62
CA LEU A 102 -17.01 -26.40 6.24
C LEU A 102 -15.54 -26.61 5.88
N SER A 103 -15.25 -26.78 4.59
CA SER A 103 -13.86 -26.74 4.13
C SER A 103 -13.31 -25.32 4.23
N LYS A 104 -11.99 -25.21 4.43
CA LYS A 104 -11.27 -23.93 4.38
C LYS A 104 -11.56 -23.13 3.11
N ALA A 105 -11.65 -23.82 1.98
CA ALA A 105 -11.94 -23.20 0.68
C ALA A 105 -13.35 -22.63 0.63
N SER A 106 -14.34 -23.36 1.18
CA SER A 106 -15.72 -22.90 1.30
C SER A 106 -15.81 -21.63 2.16
N VAL A 107 -15.25 -21.65 3.38
CA VAL A 107 -15.21 -20.46 4.26
C VAL A 107 -14.58 -19.27 3.54
N THR A 108 -13.45 -19.47 2.87
CA THR A 108 -12.77 -18.38 2.15
C THR A 108 -13.60 -17.81 0.99
N SER A 109 -14.52 -18.59 0.41
CA SER A 109 -15.41 -18.12 -0.64
C SER A 109 -16.52 -17.20 -0.13
N TYR A 110 -16.96 -17.41 1.12
CA TYR A 110 -17.98 -16.60 1.80
C TYR A 110 -17.43 -15.36 2.52
N LEU A 111 -16.11 -15.11 2.44
CA LEU A 111 -15.50 -13.90 2.97
C LEU A 111 -15.22 -12.91 1.84
N PRO A 112 -15.36 -11.58 2.07
CA PRO A 112 -15.11 -10.58 1.04
C PRO A 112 -13.65 -10.55 0.59
N TYR A 113 -13.38 -9.98 -0.59
CA TYR A 113 -12.02 -9.66 -0.99
C TYR A 113 -11.42 -8.62 -0.04
N ARG A 114 -10.37 -9.01 0.69
CA ARG A 114 -9.61 -8.10 1.57
C ARG A 114 -8.13 -7.94 1.18
N LYS A 115 -7.68 -8.61 0.11
CA LYS A 115 -6.27 -8.57 -0.31
C LYS A 115 -5.92 -7.17 -0.86
N GLY A 116 -4.84 -6.57 -0.35
CA GLY A 116 -4.36 -5.25 -0.78
C GLY A 116 -3.93 -5.14 -2.25
N VAL A 117 -3.90 -6.26 -2.99
CA VAL A 117 -3.75 -6.24 -4.46
C VAL A 117 -4.99 -5.64 -5.13
N TYR A 118 -6.18 -5.90 -4.58
CA TYR A 118 -7.45 -5.40 -5.10
C TYR A 118 -7.90 -4.10 -4.42
N PHE A 119 -7.49 -3.93 -3.15
CA PHE A 119 -7.82 -2.76 -2.34
C PHE A 119 -6.55 -2.03 -1.87
N PRO A 120 -5.74 -1.47 -2.79
CA PRO A 120 -4.48 -0.84 -2.44
C PRO A 120 -4.64 0.43 -1.59
N SER A 121 -5.83 1.06 -1.58
CA SER A 121 -6.15 2.28 -0.84
C SER A 121 -6.81 2.03 0.53
N THR A 122 -7.49 0.88 0.73
CA THR A 122 -8.26 0.56 1.96
C THR A 122 -7.72 -0.63 2.74
N ALA A 123 -6.69 -1.33 2.24
CA ALA A 123 -6.03 -2.38 3.01
C ALA A 123 -5.41 -1.79 4.29
N GLU A 124 -5.90 -2.22 5.46
CA GLU A 124 -5.27 -1.95 6.75
C GLU A 124 -3.76 -2.24 6.67
N LYS A 125 -2.94 -1.28 7.10
CA LYS A 125 -1.46 -1.35 7.07
C LYS A 125 -0.91 -2.66 7.65
N GLY A 126 -1.62 -3.31 8.58
CA GLY A 126 -1.25 -4.61 9.18
C GLY A 126 -1.44 -5.84 8.28
N LYS A 127 -2.04 -5.72 7.09
CA LYS A 127 -2.39 -6.84 6.20
C LYS A 127 -1.51 -6.94 4.94
N ILE A 128 -0.54 -6.04 4.78
CA ILE A 128 0.41 -6.04 3.65
C ILE A 128 1.72 -6.67 4.13
N SER A 129 2.16 -7.76 3.49
CA SER A 129 3.46 -8.36 3.81
C SER A 129 4.59 -7.32 3.64
N VAL A 130 5.61 -7.40 4.49
CA VAL A 130 6.79 -6.51 4.41
C VAL A 130 7.40 -6.48 3.00
N GLY A 131 7.41 -7.62 2.31
CA GLY A 131 7.88 -7.72 0.92
C GLY A 131 6.98 -7.00 -0.09
N ALA A 132 5.66 -7.09 0.05
CA ALA A 132 4.71 -6.38 -0.80
C ALA A 132 4.81 -4.86 -0.60
N GLU A 133 4.98 -4.41 0.63
CA GLU A 133 5.14 -3.00 0.96
C GLU A 133 6.47 -2.44 0.43
N ARG A 134 7.57 -3.22 0.54
CA ARG A 134 8.84 -2.88 -0.10
C ARG A 134 8.71 -2.76 -1.61
N GLN A 135 7.98 -3.67 -2.25
CA GLN A 135 7.77 -3.65 -3.69
C GLN A 135 6.89 -2.47 -4.12
N ARG A 136 5.88 -2.10 -3.32
CA ARG A 136 5.01 -0.93 -3.54
C ARG A 136 5.84 0.35 -3.57
N ARG A 137 6.71 0.56 -2.58
CA ARG A 137 7.62 1.72 -2.50
C ARG A 137 8.61 1.75 -3.65
N TYR A 138 9.23 0.61 -3.96
CA TYR A 138 10.15 0.50 -5.11
C TYR A 138 9.46 0.87 -6.43
N ARG A 139 8.20 0.44 -6.64
CA ARG A 139 7.43 0.79 -7.83
C ARG A 139 7.03 2.27 -7.87
N ALA A 140 6.68 2.87 -6.73
CA ALA A 140 6.35 4.29 -6.66
C ALA A 140 7.59 5.15 -6.96
N MET A 141 8.73 4.83 -6.34
CA MET A 141 10.01 5.47 -6.62
C MET A 141 10.42 5.31 -8.09
N LYS A 142 10.31 4.10 -8.65
CA LYS A 142 10.65 3.85 -10.06
C LYS A 142 9.76 4.65 -11.02
N ARG A 143 8.46 4.76 -10.73
CA ARG A 143 7.52 5.57 -11.53
C ARG A 143 7.92 7.03 -11.53
N TRP A 144 8.15 7.60 -10.35
CA TRP A 144 8.58 8.99 -10.23
C TRP A 144 9.92 9.27 -10.95
N ARG A 145 10.90 8.35 -10.90
CA ARG A 145 12.17 8.51 -11.64
C ARG A 145 12.02 8.47 -13.16
N VAL A 146 11.02 7.77 -13.67
CA VAL A 146 10.75 7.68 -15.12
C VAL A 146 9.94 8.89 -15.58
N ASP A 147 8.99 9.32 -14.75
CA ASP A 147 8.06 10.41 -15.04
C ASP A 147 7.88 11.31 -13.78
N PRO A 148 8.70 12.37 -13.63
CA PRO A 148 8.79 13.17 -12.41
C PRO A 148 7.68 14.23 -12.30
N THR A 149 6.42 13.81 -12.39
CA THR A 149 5.24 14.66 -12.15
C THR A 149 4.94 14.84 -10.66
N GLU A 150 4.23 15.91 -10.30
CA GLU A 150 3.78 16.15 -8.93
C GLU A 150 2.85 15.02 -8.42
N GLU A 151 2.03 14.43 -9.29
CA GLU A 151 1.15 13.30 -8.97
C GLU A 151 1.93 12.03 -8.63
N ASN A 152 2.95 11.69 -9.43
CA ASN A 152 3.82 10.56 -9.15
C ASN A 152 4.63 10.78 -7.87
N PHE A 153 5.05 12.01 -7.62
CA PHE A 153 5.75 12.39 -6.38
C PHE A 153 4.84 12.25 -5.16
N TRP A 154 3.59 12.71 -5.27
CA TRP A 154 2.57 12.50 -4.24
C TRP A 154 2.33 11.02 -3.97
N GLY A 155 2.19 10.20 -5.02
CA GLY A 155 2.05 8.75 -4.89
C GLY A 155 3.24 8.09 -4.18
N MET A 156 4.47 8.57 -4.41
CA MET A 156 5.64 8.14 -3.66
C MET A 156 5.54 8.52 -2.18
N VAL A 157 5.23 9.78 -1.86
CA VAL A 157 5.10 10.25 -0.47
C VAL A 157 4.00 9.48 0.28
N VAL A 158 2.86 9.21 -0.34
CA VAL A 158 1.78 8.39 0.23
C VAL A 158 2.26 6.95 0.51
N SER A 159 3.12 6.38 -0.35
CA SER A 159 3.64 5.01 -0.16
C SER A 159 4.59 4.84 1.04
N TYR A 160 5.09 5.95 1.59
CA TYR A 160 5.97 5.96 2.75
C TYR A 160 5.26 6.42 4.04
N ALA A 161 3.95 6.70 4.01
CA ALA A 161 3.20 7.00 5.23
C ALA A 161 3.30 5.85 6.25
N GLY A 162 3.58 6.18 7.51
CA GLY A 162 3.83 5.23 8.60
C GLY A 162 5.23 4.61 8.62
N VAL A 163 6.14 4.99 7.71
CA VAL A 163 7.55 4.60 7.78
C VAL A 163 8.27 5.46 8.82
N GLY A 164 9.11 4.85 9.64
CA GLY A 164 9.97 5.61 10.56
C GLY A 164 11.18 6.21 9.85
N PHE A 165 11.28 7.54 9.84
CA PHE A 165 12.38 8.37 9.34
C PHE A 165 13.23 8.91 10.49
N LYS A 166 14.32 9.62 10.15
CA LYS A 166 15.14 10.35 11.11
C LYS A 166 15.41 11.77 10.60
N THR A 167 15.35 12.75 11.50
CA THR A 167 15.71 14.15 11.17
C THR A 167 17.22 14.31 11.02
N TYR A 168 17.66 15.51 10.63
CA TYR A 168 19.09 15.90 10.60
C TYR A 168 19.85 15.59 11.91
N SER A 169 19.18 15.70 13.06
CA SER A 169 19.75 15.39 14.38
C SER A 169 19.65 13.91 14.77
N GLY A 170 19.11 13.05 13.91
CA GLY A 170 18.90 11.62 14.18
C GLY A 170 17.61 11.29 14.92
N LEU A 171 16.74 12.27 15.16
CA LEU A 171 15.52 12.07 15.93
C LEU A 171 14.49 11.29 15.10
N PRO A 172 13.97 10.15 15.60
CA PRO A 172 13.01 9.34 14.87
C PRO A 172 11.67 10.07 14.75
N PHE A 173 11.01 9.88 13.61
CA PHE A 173 9.64 10.34 13.39
C PHE A 173 8.97 9.51 12.30
N SER A 174 7.65 9.38 12.35
CA SER A 174 6.84 8.93 11.23
C SER A 174 5.87 10.03 10.83
N TYR A 175 5.21 9.85 9.69
CA TYR A 175 4.08 10.68 9.34
C TYR A 175 2.89 9.86 8.88
N GLU A 176 1.71 10.40 9.13
CA GLU A 176 0.47 9.89 8.61
C GLU A 176 -0.16 10.90 7.66
N ILE A 177 -1.01 10.40 6.76
CA ILE A 177 -1.79 11.23 5.85
C ILE A 177 -3.24 10.84 6.09
N LYS A 178 -4.03 11.81 6.54
CA LYS A 178 -5.46 11.58 6.79
C LYS A 178 -6.20 11.52 5.46
N LYS A 179 -7.37 10.88 5.47
CA LYS A 179 -8.30 10.93 4.35
C LYS A 179 -9.41 11.90 4.69
N GLY A 180 -9.81 12.72 3.71
CA GLY A 180 -10.99 13.57 3.82
C GLY A 180 -12.27 12.75 3.75
N ARG A 181 -13.42 13.43 3.90
CA ARG A 181 -14.76 12.82 3.79
C ARG A 181 -14.99 12.14 2.43
N ASN A 182 -14.30 12.58 1.38
CA ASN A 182 -14.40 12.05 0.02
C ASN A 182 -13.50 10.82 -0.23
N GLY A 183 -12.80 10.31 0.80
CA GLY A 183 -11.89 9.17 0.66
C GLY A 183 -10.51 9.49 0.05
N GLU A 184 -10.32 10.69 -0.49
CA GLU A 184 -9.02 11.20 -0.96
C GLU A 184 -8.09 11.59 0.20
N TYR A 185 -6.78 11.46 -0.02
CA TYR A 185 -5.79 11.87 0.95
C TYR A 185 -5.72 13.39 1.08
N THR A 186 -5.74 13.90 2.30
CA THR A 186 -5.49 15.31 2.58
C THR A 186 -4.06 15.65 2.19
N LYS A 187 -3.83 16.81 1.56
CA LYS A 187 -2.49 17.32 1.19
C LYS A 187 -1.71 17.84 2.42
N GLU A 188 -1.77 17.10 3.52
CA GLU A 188 -1.13 17.39 4.81
C GLU A 188 -0.53 16.11 5.40
N LEU A 189 0.71 16.24 5.87
CA LEU A 189 1.46 15.17 6.52
C LEU A 189 1.51 15.43 8.03
N TRP A 190 0.92 14.54 8.81
CA TRP A 190 0.84 14.62 10.26
C TRP A 190 2.05 13.93 10.88
N ILE A 191 2.96 14.68 11.49
CA ILE A 191 4.19 14.12 12.08
C ILE A 191 3.90 13.57 13.49
N ASP A 192 4.20 12.28 13.67
CA ASP A 192 3.99 11.53 14.91
C ASP A 192 5.19 11.69 15.85
N ARG A 193 5.19 12.76 16.65
CA ARG A 193 6.31 13.02 17.58
C ARG A 193 5.93 13.69 18.92
N ARG A 194 4.80 14.40 19.04
CA ARG A 194 4.33 15.03 20.30
C ARG A 194 2.80 15.12 20.32
N GLU A 195 2.21 15.22 21.52
CA GLU A 195 0.76 15.40 21.76
C GLU A 195 0.11 16.52 20.92
N LYS A 196 0.87 17.57 20.58
CA LYS A 196 0.52 18.55 19.55
C LYS A 196 1.20 18.15 18.23
N SER A 197 0.53 17.28 17.46
CA SER A 197 0.98 16.84 16.14
C SER A 197 1.29 18.06 15.27
N LYS A 198 2.51 18.14 14.71
CA LYS A 198 2.85 19.17 13.73
C LYS A 198 2.43 18.67 12.34
N SER A 199 1.62 19.44 11.64
CA SER A 199 1.32 19.18 10.23
C SER A 199 2.38 19.83 9.33
N LEU A 200 2.72 19.14 8.24
CA LEU A 200 3.51 19.65 7.13
C LEU A 200 2.59 19.72 5.91
N ALA A 201 2.42 20.93 5.37
CA ALA A 201 1.66 21.13 4.16
C ALA A 201 2.38 20.51 2.95
N TRP A 202 1.62 19.96 2.01
CA TRP A 202 2.18 19.45 0.75
C TRP A 202 2.95 20.51 -0.04
N SER A 203 2.46 21.75 -0.04
CA SER A 203 3.12 22.90 -0.67
C SER A 203 4.54 23.11 -0.14
N SER A 204 4.76 22.91 1.16
CA SER A 204 6.09 22.97 1.77
C SER A 204 7.03 21.88 1.23
N VAL A 205 6.52 20.67 0.98
CA VAL A 205 7.31 19.57 0.41
C VAL A 205 7.68 19.87 -1.05
N LEU A 206 6.73 20.39 -1.84
CA LEU A 206 7.00 20.80 -3.23
C LEU A 206 8.00 21.96 -3.31
N LEU A 207 7.88 22.94 -2.41
CA LEU A 207 8.82 24.05 -2.35
C LEU A 207 10.24 23.56 -2.05
N ALA A 208 10.39 22.65 -1.08
CA ALA A 208 11.67 22.03 -0.78
C ALA A 208 12.23 21.23 -1.97
N LEU A 209 11.37 20.52 -2.71
CA LEU A 209 11.77 19.75 -3.89
C LEU A 209 12.35 20.67 -4.98
N LYS A 210 11.71 21.82 -5.23
CA LYS A 210 12.19 22.84 -6.19
C LYS A 210 13.52 23.48 -5.79
N ASN A 211 13.82 23.50 -4.49
CA ASN A 211 15.03 24.11 -3.94
C ASN A 211 16.24 23.17 -3.90
N ILE A 212 16.13 21.94 -4.41
CA ILE A 212 17.28 21.03 -4.52
C ILE A 212 18.21 21.56 -5.63
N LYS A 213 19.35 22.12 -5.24
CA LYS A 213 20.35 22.72 -6.16
C LYS A 213 21.56 21.82 -6.45
N GLY A 214 21.68 20.66 -5.80
CA GLY A 214 22.80 19.74 -5.95
C GLY A 214 22.51 18.39 -5.31
N GLU A 215 23.42 17.42 -5.52
CA GLU A 215 23.24 16.05 -5.01
C GLU A 215 23.44 15.99 -3.48
N VAL A 216 24.46 16.66 -2.94
CA VAL A 216 24.71 16.72 -1.49
C VAL A 216 24.11 18.00 -0.91
N VAL A 217 23.24 17.85 0.10
CA VAL A 217 22.64 18.99 0.81
C VAL A 217 23.15 19.01 2.23
N ASP A 218 24.00 19.98 2.57
CA ASP A 218 24.71 20.00 3.86
C ASP A 218 23.81 20.19 5.09
N ARG A 219 22.76 21.01 4.95
CA ARG A 219 21.87 21.37 6.06
C ARG A 219 20.42 21.53 5.60
N PRO A 220 19.43 21.25 6.47
CA PRO A 220 18.01 21.40 6.12
C PRO A 220 17.64 22.76 5.54
N LYS A 221 18.20 23.85 6.07
CA LYS A 221 17.95 25.23 5.57
C LYS A 221 18.35 25.44 4.10
N ALA A 222 19.19 24.59 3.53
CA ALA A 222 19.51 24.66 2.10
C ALA A 222 18.33 24.26 1.19
N LEU A 223 17.33 23.54 1.73
CA LEU A 223 16.06 23.25 1.04
C LEU A 223 15.06 24.41 1.11
N GLY A 224 15.43 25.53 1.75
CA GLY A 224 14.61 26.71 1.92
C GLY A 224 14.23 26.98 3.38
N ASP A 225 13.71 28.18 3.62
CA ASP A 225 13.21 28.60 4.93
C ASP A 225 11.78 28.10 5.12
N ILE A 226 11.66 26.81 5.47
CA ILE A 226 10.39 26.10 5.55
C ILE A 226 10.18 25.61 6.98
N ARG A 227 8.99 25.87 7.52
CA ARG A 227 8.59 25.34 8.82
C ARG A 227 8.61 23.81 8.78
N GLY A 228 9.45 23.20 9.61
CA GLY A 228 9.60 21.74 9.67
C GLY A 228 10.47 21.15 8.54
N VAL A 229 11.30 21.95 7.89
CA VAL A 229 12.26 21.51 6.85
C VAL A 229 13.17 20.35 7.30
N THR A 230 13.43 20.22 8.59
CA THR A 230 14.21 19.11 9.16
C THR A 230 13.57 17.74 8.95
N TYR A 231 12.24 17.67 8.88
CA TYR A 231 11.51 16.44 8.55
C TYR A 231 11.58 16.15 7.05
N ILE A 232 11.36 17.18 6.22
CA ILE A 232 11.44 17.07 4.76
C ILE A 232 12.85 16.60 4.33
N TYR A 233 13.89 17.16 4.96
CA TYR A 233 15.28 16.76 4.74
C TYR A 233 15.51 15.26 5.01
N GLY A 234 15.01 14.75 6.14
CA GLY A 234 15.09 13.32 6.45
C GLY A 234 14.29 12.43 5.49
N MET A 235 13.14 12.92 5.01
CA MET A 235 12.34 12.25 3.99
C MET A 235 13.08 12.17 2.65
N PHE A 236 13.61 13.29 2.16
CA PHE A 236 14.31 13.38 0.88
C PHE A 236 15.55 12.51 0.83
N TYR A 237 16.33 12.46 1.92
CA TYR A 237 17.45 11.55 2.04
C TYR A 237 17.00 10.09 1.91
N ARG A 238 15.92 9.70 2.61
CA ARG A 238 15.39 8.33 2.53
C ARG A 238 14.76 7.99 1.18
N PHE A 239 14.22 8.98 0.49
CA PHE A 239 13.74 8.86 -0.89
C PHE A 239 14.89 8.78 -1.91
N GLY A 240 16.13 9.08 -1.49
CA GLY A 240 17.29 9.15 -2.36
C GLY A 240 17.22 10.31 -3.35
N LEU A 241 16.61 11.42 -2.94
CA LEU A 241 16.54 12.68 -3.70
C LEU A 241 17.74 13.58 -3.43
N ILE A 242 18.31 13.45 -2.25
CA ILE A 242 19.49 14.16 -1.79
C ILE A 242 20.41 13.15 -1.11
N ASP A 243 21.70 13.40 -1.17
CA ASP A 243 22.69 12.86 -0.27
C ASP A 243 22.97 13.86 0.86
N VAL A 244 23.50 13.35 1.97
CA VAL A 244 23.77 14.14 3.18
C VAL A 244 25.21 13.93 3.66
N PRO A 245 25.81 14.89 4.38
CA PRO A 245 27.16 14.71 4.90
C PRO A 245 27.31 13.48 5.77
N ASP A 246 28.51 12.88 5.80
CA ASP A 246 28.75 11.62 6.50
C ASP A 246 28.43 11.67 8.00
N LYS A 247 28.75 12.80 8.64
CA LYS A 247 28.41 13.06 10.06
C LYS A 247 26.89 13.02 10.32
N VAL A 248 26.09 13.30 9.30
CA VAL A 248 24.63 13.26 9.35
C VAL A 248 24.12 11.86 9.03
N LYS A 249 24.74 11.15 8.08
CA LYS A 249 24.42 9.75 7.75
C LYS A 249 24.50 8.86 8.99
N GLU A 250 25.53 9.03 9.82
CA GLU A 250 25.69 8.33 11.09
C GLU A 250 24.52 8.58 12.05
N LYS A 251 24.13 9.84 12.26
CA LYS A 251 22.97 10.22 13.09
C LYS A 251 21.66 9.65 12.54
N MET A 252 21.53 9.58 11.22
CA MET A 252 20.40 8.97 10.53
C MET A 252 20.46 7.44 10.49
N GLY A 253 21.41 6.79 11.16
CA GLY A 253 21.49 5.33 11.27
C GLY A 253 21.97 4.63 10.00
N HIS A 254 22.72 5.34 9.15
CA HIS A 254 23.40 4.79 7.98
C HIS A 254 24.93 4.99 8.12
N PRO A 255 25.59 4.32 9.08
CA PRO A 255 27.03 4.45 9.29
C PRO A 255 27.83 3.92 8.08
N LYS A 256 29.02 4.50 7.86
CA LYS A 256 29.84 4.41 6.64
C LYS A 256 30.23 3.02 6.14
N THR A 257 30.12 1.95 6.92
CA THR A 257 30.63 0.63 6.50
C THR A 257 29.90 -0.50 7.22
N ARG A 258 29.07 -1.26 6.48
CA ARG A 258 29.07 -2.72 6.68
C ARG A 258 30.38 -3.17 6.03
N LYS A 259 31.43 -3.44 6.82
CA LYS A 259 32.64 -4.10 6.29
C LYS A 259 32.16 -5.32 5.50
N LYS A 260 32.59 -5.41 4.25
CA LYS A 260 32.49 -6.64 3.47
C LYS A 260 33.24 -7.76 4.18
#